data_AF-A0A920C0L6-F1
#
_entry.id   AF-A0A920C0L6-F1
#
_cell.length_a   1.000
_cell.length_b   1.000
_cell.length_c   1.000
_cell.angle_alpha   90.00
_cell.angle_beta   90.00
_cell.angle_gamma   90.00
#
_symmetry.space_group_name_H-M   'P 1'
#
loop_
_entity.id
_entity.type
_entity.pdbx_description
1 polymer ?
#
loop_
_entity_poly.entity_id
_entity_poly.type
_entity_poly.pdbx_seq_one_letter_code
_entity_poly.pdbx_strand_id
1 'polypeptide(L)'
;MNTFIQGRTLSSQFYREIIQPLLANIPHDAVFVGEGSDVLGFDQPISTDHDWGPRVTIFVSENNEIQLIRNRILANLPERFLGYSTSIDEDTSNIQVITAKEWLQNNLGIKDIHALSYDDWLSFPQQHLLQFVGGISFADSLGDYKKAKQILSWYPDDVWRWTMASQWYLIWANERLIQRTVQAEDYLGSQLIVQKIVRYIIEMWFLQNKQYKPYDKWLGSVFGKITGSNFFREKSWEVFSSDDKDKQIELLQQMLVRLGENHNRLGFSMVIKPQIVSYEVGINHAVRPYKIFNSSAYKDACTESIEDPNLQKLISVGTVDQMTNVSDAMINFSDWPKILREGYAKTLSKSRVKKE
;
A
#
# COMPACT_ATOMS: atom_id res chain seq x y z
N MET A 1 28.33 -7.93 23.00
CA MET A 1 27.30 -7.36 22.09
C MET A 1 26.71 -8.51 21.32
N ASN A 2 25.39 -8.68 21.33
CA ASN A 2 24.76 -9.70 20.50
C ASN A 2 24.94 -9.31 19.03
N THR A 3 25.31 -10.26 18.18
CA THR A 3 25.29 -10.06 16.73
C THR A 3 23.83 -9.89 16.30
N PHE A 4 23.55 -8.82 15.56
CA PHE A 4 22.20 -8.53 15.05
C PHE A 4 21.62 -9.72 14.28
N ILE A 5 20.35 -10.03 14.56
CA ILE A 5 19.56 -11.07 13.88
C ILE A 5 18.36 -10.38 13.24
N GLN A 6 17.99 -10.76 12.01
CA GLN A 6 16.76 -10.25 11.40
C GLN A 6 15.52 -10.70 12.19
N GLY A 7 14.57 -9.81 12.45
CA GLY A 7 13.42 -10.07 13.31
C GLY A 7 12.56 -11.26 12.84
N ARG A 8 12.40 -11.44 11.52
CA ARG A 8 11.74 -12.62 10.92
C ARG A 8 12.42 -13.93 11.32
N THR A 9 13.75 -13.97 11.31
CA THR A 9 14.54 -15.15 11.68
C THR A 9 14.45 -15.41 13.17
N LEU A 10 14.65 -14.36 13.98
CA LEU A 10 14.56 -14.43 15.45
C LEU A 10 13.20 -14.96 15.89
N SER A 11 12.12 -14.37 15.38
CA SER A 11 10.75 -14.74 15.73
C SER A 11 10.36 -16.15 15.25
N SER A 12 10.87 -16.58 14.09
CA SER A 12 10.65 -17.95 13.61
C SER A 12 11.34 -19.00 14.51
N GLN A 13 12.56 -18.73 14.97
CA GLN A 13 13.26 -19.60 15.93
C GLN A 13 12.57 -19.58 17.29
N PHE A 14 12.20 -18.39 17.77
CA PHE A 14 11.48 -18.22 19.04
C PHE A 14 10.16 -18.98 19.07
N TYR A 15 9.36 -18.91 17.99
CA TYR A 15 8.13 -19.68 17.89
C TYR A 15 8.41 -21.18 18.01
N ARG A 16 9.35 -21.73 17.23
CA ARG A 16 9.62 -23.17 17.19
C ARG A 16 10.19 -23.71 18.50
N GLU A 17 11.09 -22.97 19.13
CA GLU A 17 11.85 -23.45 20.29
C GLU A 17 11.14 -23.17 21.61
N ILE A 18 10.40 -22.07 21.71
CA ILE A 18 9.78 -21.63 22.96
C ILE A 18 8.25 -21.75 22.91
N ILE A 19 7.59 -21.18 21.91
CA ILE A 19 6.13 -21.02 21.92
C ILE A 19 5.40 -22.31 21.52
N GLN A 20 5.82 -22.95 20.44
CA GLN A 20 5.19 -24.15 19.90
C GLN A 20 5.11 -25.29 20.93
N PRO A 21 6.17 -25.62 21.70
CA PRO A 21 6.08 -26.64 22.75
C PRO A 21 5.05 -26.32 23.84
N LEU A 22 4.84 -25.03 24.15
CA LEU A 22 3.87 -24.58 25.14
C LEU A 22 2.42 -24.69 24.65
N LEU A 23 2.19 -24.72 23.35
CA LEU A 23 0.86 -24.87 22.77
C LEU A 23 0.43 -26.35 22.63
N ALA A 24 1.38 -27.29 22.71
CA ALA A 24 1.11 -28.72 22.55
C ALA A 24 0.28 -29.02 21.30
N ASN A 25 -0.93 -29.59 21.45
CA ASN A 25 -1.83 -29.96 20.36
C ASN A 25 -2.97 -28.96 20.13
N ILE A 26 -2.92 -27.76 20.71
CA ILE A 26 -3.95 -26.74 20.51
C ILE A 26 -3.90 -26.26 19.05
N PRO A 27 -4.98 -26.38 18.26
CA PRO A 27 -5.02 -25.82 16.91
C PRO A 27 -4.87 -24.29 16.93
N HIS A 28 -3.95 -23.77 16.13
CA HIS A 28 -3.67 -22.34 16.03
C HIS A 28 -3.03 -21.99 14.67
N ASP A 29 -3.10 -20.71 14.29
CA ASP A 29 -2.14 -20.12 13.35
C ASP A 29 -1.10 -19.35 14.17
N ALA A 30 0.17 -19.44 13.82
CA ALA A 30 1.23 -18.64 14.42
C ALA A 30 1.85 -17.75 13.35
N VAL A 31 1.84 -16.44 13.57
CA VAL A 31 2.21 -15.48 12.52
C VAL A 31 3.05 -14.35 13.10
N PHE A 32 4.10 -13.98 12.39
CA PHE A 32 4.83 -12.74 12.59
C PHE A 32 4.20 -11.65 11.71
N VAL A 33 3.37 -10.81 12.32
CA VAL A 33 2.50 -9.83 11.65
C VAL A 33 2.43 -8.53 12.46
N GLY A 34 1.97 -7.45 11.84
CA GLY A 34 1.75 -6.16 12.49
C GLY A 34 2.76 -5.10 12.05
N GLU A 35 3.01 -4.16 12.95
CA GLU A 35 3.93 -3.06 12.71
C GLU A 35 5.40 -3.52 12.79
N GLY A 36 6.30 -2.63 12.38
CA GLY A 36 7.75 -2.87 12.43
C GLY A 36 8.41 -3.06 11.06
N SER A 37 9.67 -2.61 11.00
CA SER A 37 10.54 -2.76 9.83
C SER A 37 10.88 -4.23 9.55
N ASP A 38 10.87 -5.04 10.60
CA ASP A 38 11.16 -6.46 10.58
C ASP A 38 10.08 -7.27 9.84
N VAL A 39 8.80 -6.90 9.94
CA VAL A 39 7.70 -7.60 9.25
C VAL A 39 7.95 -7.66 7.76
N LEU A 40 8.54 -6.61 7.16
CA LEU A 40 8.87 -6.57 5.73
C LEU A 40 10.33 -6.96 5.41
N GLY A 41 11.14 -7.27 6.43
CA GLY A 41 12.55 -7.62 6.28
C GLY A 41 13.44 -6.42 5.95
N PHE A 42 13.10 -5.25 6.48
CA PHE A 42 13.87 -4.01 6.36
C PHE A 42 14.47 -3.56 7.70
N ASP A 43 14.41 -4.39 8.74
CA ASP A 43 15.03 -4.09 10.02
C ASP A 43 16.55 -4.03 9.91
N GLN A 44 17.10 -3.08 10.65
CA GLN A 44 18.54 -2.82 10.76
C GLN A 44 18.90 -2.72 12.24
N PRO A 45 20.18 -2.81 12.62
CA PRO A 45 20.59 -2.70 14.02
C PRO A 45 20.09 -1.43 14.73
N ILE A 46 19.93 -0.32 14.00
CA ILE A 46 19.44 0.94 14.58
C ILE A 46 17.93 0.92 14.86
N SER A 47 17.15 0.05 14.20
CA SER A 47 15.69 -0.01 14.34
C SER A 47 15.23 -1.11 15.29
N THR A 48 16.08 -1.55 16.23
CA THR A 48 15.72 -2.55 17.24
C THR A 48 15.12 -1.93 18.51
N ASP A 49 14.98 -0.60 18.52
CA ASP A 49 14.44 0.22 19.60
C ASP A 49 12.91 0.33 19.59
N HIS A 50 12.26 -0.10 18.50
CA HIS A 50 10.81 -0.04 18.34
C HIS A 50 10.29 -1.26 17.56
N ASP A 51 9.24 -1.90 18.07
CA ASP A 51 8.56 -3.06 17.46
C ASP A 51 9.50 -4.13 16.89
N TRP A 52 10.51 -4.51 17.67
CA TRP A 52 11.49 -5.53 17.29
C TRP A 52 11.79 -6.46 18.47
N GLY A 53 11.98 -7.75 18.19
CA GLY A 53 12.38 -8.74 19.18
C GLY A 53 11.79 -10.13 18.89
N PRO A 54 11.84 -11.06 19.86
CA PRO A 54 11.12 -12.32 19.77
C PRO A 54 9.60 -12.06 19.82
N ARG A 55 8.95 -11.92 18.65
CA ARG A 55 7.52 -11.53 18.55
C ARG A 55 6.72 -12.62 17.85
N VAL A 56 5.50 -12.87 18.30
CA VAL A 56 4.56 -13.75 17.58
C VAL A 56 3.11 -13.44 17.94
N THR A 57 2.23 -13.50 16.95
CA THR A 57 0.78 -13.51 17.14
C THR A 57 0.27 -14.93 16.95
N ILE A 58 -0.39 -15.46 17.99
CA ILE A 58 -1.04 -16.76 17.98
C ILE A 58 -2.53 -16.53 17.76
N PHE A 59 -3.01 -16.90 16.58
CA PHE A 59 -4.43 -16.88 16.26
C PHE A 59 -5.09 -18.14 16.77
N VAL A 60 -6.17 -17.97 17.53
CA VAL A 60 -7.01 -19.05 18.07
C VAL A 60 -8.41 -18.97 17.48
N SER A 61 -9.16 -20.06 17.60
CA SER A 61 -10.51 -20.17 17.01
C SER A 61 -11.56 -19.41 17.84
N GLU A 62 -11.50 -19.53 19.16
CA GLU A 62 -12.52 -19.04 20.08
C GLU A 62 -11.94 -18.09 21.12
N ASN A 63 -12.70 -17.04 21.46
CA ASN A 63 -12.24 -16.01 22.41
C ASN A 63 -12.03 -16.55 23.83
N ASN A 64 -12.73 -17.62 24.22
CA ASN A 64 -12.62 -18.21 25.56
C ASN A 64 -11.28 -18.93 25.80
N GLU A 65 -10.53 -19.27 24.75
CA GLU A 65 -9.21 -19.92 24.85
C GLU A 65 -8.07 -18.90 25.06
N ILE A 66 -8.29 -17.64 24.68
CA ILE A 66 -7.27 -16.59 24.66
C ILE A 66 -6.53 -16.46 25.99
N GLN A 67 -7.28 -16.25 27.09
CA GLN A 67 -6.66 -15.98 28.39
C GLN A 67 -5.92 -17.20 28.94
N LEU A 68 -6.47 -18.41 28.73
CA LEU A 68 -5.86 -19.65 29.18
C LEU A 68 -4.51 -19.88 28.50
N ILE A 69 -4.48 -19.72 27.17
CA ILE A 69 -3.27 -19.90 26.36
C ILE A 69 -2.25 -18.81 26.70
N ARG A 70 -2.68 -17.55 26.81
CA ARG A 70 -1.82 -16.43 27.19
C ARG A 70 -1.14 -16.69 28.54
N ASN A 71 -1.92 -17.05 29.57
CA ASN A 71 -1.38 -17.34 30.90
C ASN A 71 -0.37 -18.50 30.88
N ARG A 72 -0.66 -19.56 30.10
CA ARG A 72 0.25 -20.69 29.95
C ARG A 72 1.58 -20.29 29.31
N ILE A 73 1.56 -19.44 28.28
CA ILE A 73 2.77 -18.94 27.64
C ILE A 73 3.58 -18.10 28.63
N LEU A 74 2.95 -17.09 29.25
CA LEU A 74 3.63 -16.16 30.15
C LEU A 74 4.25 -16.86 31.37
N ALA A 75 3.57 -17.85 31.95
CA ALA A 75 4.07 -18.59 33.11
C ALA A 75 5.31 -19.46 32.81
N ASN A 76 5.59 -19.74 31.53
CA ASN A 76 6.69 -20.62 31.11
C ASN A 76 7.69 -19.91 30.18
N LEU A 77 7.59 -18.59 30.07
CA LEU A 77 8.44 -17.82 29.18
C LEU A 77 9.83 -17.63 29.80
N PRO A 78 10.93 -17.99 29.12
CA PRO A 78 12.27 -17.67 29.63
C PRO A 78 12.49 -16.17 29.58
N GLU A 79 13.28 -15.60 30.50
CA GLU A 79 13.58 -14.16 30.52
C GLU A 79 14.25 -13.67 29.21
N ARG A 80 15.08 -14.53 28.60
CA ARG A 80 15.82 -14.22 27.38
C ARG A 80 15.77 -15.36 26.36
N PHE A 81 15.79 -14.99 25.08
CA PHE A 81 15.96 -15.90 23.95
C PHE A 81 17.04 -15.37 23.01
N LEU A 82 18.05 -16.17 22.70
CA LEU A 82 19.23 -15.78 21.89
C LEU A 82 19.87 -14.45 22.35
N GLY A 83 19.85 -14.22 23.66
CA GLY A 83 20.41 -13.02 24.26
C GLY A 83 19.49 -11.78 24.20
N TYR A 84 18.27 -11.87 23.68
CA TYR A 84 17.28 -10.77 23.66
C TYR A 84 16.19 -11.01 24.70
N SER A 85 15.61 -9.94 25.25
CA SER A 85 14.47 -10.06 26.19
C SER A 85 13.26 -10.67 25.47
N THR A 86 12.54 -11.56 26.14
CA THR A 86 11.27 -12.11 25.64
C THR A 86 10.07 -11.28 26.07
N SER A 87 10.23 -10.39 27.06
CA SER A 87 9.24 -9.38 27.44
C SER A 87 9.74 -8.00 27.06
N ILE A 88 8.98 -7.27 26.26
CA ILE A 88 9.34 -5.90 25.84
C ILE A 88 8.70 -4.82 26.74
N ASP A 89 7.66 -5.18 27.49
CA ASP A 89 6.95 -4.34 28.45
C ASP A 89 6.34 -5.20 29.58
N GLU A 90 5.56 -4.58 30.47
CA GLU A 90 4.88 -5.26 31.59
C GLU A 90 3.83 -6.27 31.12
N ASP A 91 3.22 -6.03 29.95
CA ASP A 91 2.16 -6.87 29.39
C ASP A 91 2.70 -7.99 28.48
N THR A 92 4.00 -7.99 28.15
CA THR A 92 4.59 -8.83 27.09
C THR A 92 3.82 -8.69 25.78
N SER A 93 3.62 -7.45 25.32
CA SER A 93 2.78 -7.14 24.15
C SER A 93 3.31 -7.73 22.82
N ASN A 94 4.59 -8.09 22.76
CA ASN A 94 5.22 -8.81 21.66
C ASN A 94 4.70 -10.25 21.49
N ILE A 95 3.97 -10.81 22.45
CA ILE A 95 3.33 -12.11 22.31
C ILE A 95 1.83 -11.90 22.42
N GLN A 96 1.12 -12.03 21.31
CA GLN A 96 -0.33 -11.87 21.27
C GLN A 96 -1.02 -13.21 21.12
N VAL A 97 -2.15 -13.37 21.82
CA VAL A 97 -3.09 -14.47 21.61
C VAL A 97 -4.44 -13.83 21.34
N ILE A 98 -5.02 -14.06 20.17
CA ILE A 98 -6.16 -13.29 19.67
C ILE A 98 -6.90 -14.09 18.59
N THR A 99 -8.15 -13.78 18.27
CA THR A 99 -8.78 -14.33 17.05
C THR A 99 -8.41 -13.50 15.83
N ALA A 100 -8.43 -14.10 14.63
CA ALA A 100 -8.19 -13.36 13.39
C ALA A 100 -9.20 -12.20 13.21
N LYS A 101 -10.46 -12.43 13.59
CA LYS A 101 -11.53 -11.43 13.57
C LYS A 101 -11.22 -10.24 14.47
N GLU A 102 -10.82 -10.49 15.72
CA GLU A 102 -10.52 -9.43 16.67
C GLU A 102 -9.28 -8.62 16.25
N TRP A 103 -8.25 -9.29 15.71
CA TRP A 103 -7.08 -8.60 15.17
C TRP A 103 -7.45 -7.68 14.00
N LEU A 104 -8.25 -8.17 13.04
CA LEU A 104 -8.72 -7.38 11.89
C LEU A 104 -9.56 -6.17 12.33
N GLN A 105 -10.39 -6.34 13.36
CA GLN A 105 -11.18 -5.26 13.92
C GLN A 105 -10.30 -4.21 14.61
N ASN A 106 -9.32 -4.64 15.41
CA ASN A 106 -8.49 -3.75 16.21
C ASN A 106 -7.48 -2.97 15.37
N ASN A 107 -6.93 -3.60 14.33
CA ASN A 107 -5.82 -3.02 13.54
C ASN A 107 -6.26 -2.44 12.20
N LEU A 108 -7.35 -2.94 11.60
CA LEU A 108 -7.83 -2.48 10.29
C LEU A 108 -9.27 -1.94 10.33
N GLY A 109 -9.94 -1.98 11.50
CA GLY A 109 -11.34 -1.59 11.62
C GLY A 109 -12.32 -2.50 10.87
N ILE A 110 -11.91 -3.71 10.51
CA ILE A 110 -12.70 -4.67 9.73
C ILE A 110 -13.55 -5.55 10.65
N LYS A 111 -14.87 -5.33 10.64
CA LYS A 111 -15.84 -6.11 11.44
C LYS A 111 -16.14 -7.48 10.82
N ASP A 112 -16.27 -7.49 9.50
CA ASP A 112 -16.55 -8.67 8.69
C ASP A 112 -15.76 -8.57 7.38
N ILE A 113 -14.75 -9.43 7.26
CA ILE A 113 -13.86 -9.47 6.10
C ILE A 113 -14.57 -9.92 4.82
N HIS A 114 -15.71 -10.63 4.94
CA HIS A 114 -16.48 -11.10 3.80
C HIS A 114 -17.49 -10.06 3.30
N ALA A 115 -17.66 -8.94 4.01
CA ALA A 115 -18.63 -7.90 3.70
C ALA A 115 -17.98 -6.51 3.51
N LEU A 116 -16.73 -6.46 3.06
CA LEU A 116 -16.02 -5.21 2.77
C LEU A 116 -16.67 -4.45 1.60
N SER A 117 -17.01 -3.19 1.83
CA SER A 117 -17.57 -2.31 0.81
C SER A 117 -16.48 -1.57 0.02
N TYR A 118 -16.87 -0.89 -1.07
CA TYR A 118 -15.91 -0.04 -1.80
C TYR A 118 -15.37 1.10 -0.94
N ASP A 119 -16.19 1.72 -0.09
CA ASP A 119 -15.72 2.79 0.79
C ASP A 119 -14.72 2.30 1.84
N ASP A 120 -14.85 1.07 2.35
CA ASP A 120 -13.81 0.45 3.17
C ASP A 120 -12.48 0.40 2.38
N TRP A 121 -12.50 -0.21 1.19
CA TRP A 121 -11.29 -0.36 0.37
C TRP A 121 -10.64 0.96 -0.05
N LEU A 122 -11.42 1.98 -0.38
CA LEU A 122 -10.92 3.31 -0.76
C LEU A 122 -10.29 4.07 0.41
N SER A 123 -10.64 3.68 1.65
CA SER A 123 -10.16 4.30 2.88
C SER A 123 -8.99 3.58 3.54
N PHE A 124 -8.68 2.34 3.14
CA PHE A 124 -7.59 1.58 3.74
C PHE A 124 -6.22 2.15 3.35
N PRO A 125 -5.38 2.51 4.33
CA PRO A 125 -3.98 2.79 4.08
C PRO A 125 -3.28 1.53 3.58
N GLN A 126 -2.55 1.64 2.48
CA GLN A 126 -1.78 0.54 1.91
C GLN A 126 -0.74 -0.02 2.89
N GLN A 127 -0.20 0.82 3.77
CA GLN A 127 0.80 0.44 4.77
C GLN A 127 0.19 -0.51 5.80
N HIS A 128 -1.04 -0.25 6.26
CA HIS A 128 -1.77 -1.12 7.17
C HIS A 128 -2.15 -2.46 6.54
N LEU A 129 -2.62 -2.44 5.29
CA LEU A 129 -2.84 -3.68 4.53
C LEU A 129 -1.53 -4.47 4.41
N LEU A 130 -0.42 -3.80 4.10
CA LEU A 130 0.90 -4.41 3.95
C LEU A 130 1.46 -4.98 5.25
N GLN A 131 1.22 -4.35 6.41
CA GLN A 131 1.56 -4.89 7.74
C GLN A 131 0.86 -6.24 7.99
N PHE A 132 -0.38 -6.40 7.51
CA PHE A 132 -1.11 -7.65 7.63
C PHE A 132 -0.66 -8.69 6.59
N VAL A 133 -0.73 -8.35 5.30
CA VAL A 133 -0.44 -9.31 4.21
C VAL A 133 1.04 -9.64 4.09
N GLY A 134 1.93 -8.77 4.57
CA GLY A 134 3.36 -8.99 4.65
C GLY A 134 3.78 -10.00 5.72
N GLY A 135 2.88 -10.37 6.63
CA GLY A 135 3.16 -11.28 7.73
C GLY A 135 3.57 -12.68 7.28
N ILE A 136 4.37 -13.35 8.11
CA ILE A 136 4.93 -14.68 7.85
C ILE A 136 4.31 -15.69 8.80
N SER A 137 3.67 -16.72 8.25
CA SER A 137 3.12 -17.83 9.01
C SER A 137 4.21 -18.84 9.38
N PHE A 138 4.26 -19.21 10.65
CA PHE A 138 5.07 -20.30 11.20
C PHE A 138 4.25 -21.59 11.41
N ALA A 139 2.94 -21.44 11.63
CA ALA A 139 1.94 -22.52 11.64
C ALA A 139 0.60 -22.00 11.12
N ASP A 140 -0.20 -22.88 10.50
CA ASP A 140 -1.45 -22.52 9.82
C ASP A 140 -2.58 -23.56 10.01
N SER A 141 -2.66 -24.20 11.18
CA SER A 141 -3.59 -25.31 11.41
C SER A 141 -5.07 -24.90 11.48
N LEU A 142 -5.39 -23.62 11.72
CA LEU A 142 -6.76 -23.08 11.61
C LEU A 142 -7.03 -22.56 10.18
N GLY A 143 -6.03 -21.92 9.58
CA GLY A 143 -6.06 -21.36 8.24
C GLY A 143 -6.84 -20.05 8.12
N ASP A 144 -7.28 -19.44 9.23
CA ASP A 144 -8.08 -18.22 9.22
C ASP A 144 -7.26 -16.99 8.83
N TYR A 145 -6.01 -16.89 9.33
CA TYR A 145 -5.10 -15.83 8.87
C TYR A 145 -4.85 -15.96 7.36
N LYS A 146 -4.64 -17.18 6.87
CA LYS A 146 -4.37 -17.44 5.44
C LYS A 146 -5.55 -17.03 4.55
N LYS A 147 -6.79 -17.36 4.94
CA LYS A 147 -8.01 -16.93 4.25
C LYS A 147 -8.13 -15.41 4.24
N ALA A 148 -7.95 -14.78 5.39
CA ALA A 148 -8.01 -13.32 5.52
C ALA A 148 -6.94 -12.62 4.67
N LYS A 149 -5.70 -13.11 4.72
CA LYS A 149 -4.57 -12.63 3.91
C LYS A 149 -4.85 -12.77 2.42
N GLN A 150 -5.52 -13.84 1.99
CA GLN A 150 -5.91 -14.00 0.58
C GLN A 150 -6.94 -12.95 0.16
N ILE A 151 -7.97 -12.68 0.97
CA ILE A 151 -8.98 -11.65 0.68
C ILE A 151 -8.34 -10.26 0.61
N LEU A 152 -7.46 -9.96 1.56
CA LEU A 152 -6.79 -8.66 1.65
C LEU A 152 -5.54 -8.55 0.77
N SER A 153 -5.21 -9.58 -0.01
CA SER A 153 -3.96 -9.61 -0.81
C SER A 153 -3.92 -8.54 -1.89
N TRP A 154 -5.09 -8.16 -2.42
CA TRP A 154 -5.23 -7.08 -3.38
C TRP A 154 -6.63 -6.50 -3.39
N TYR A 155 -6.77 -5.31 -3.97
CA TYR A 155 -8.06 -4.66 -4.21
C TYR A 155 -8.98 -5.53 -5.08
N PRO A 156 -10.31 -5.45 -4.86
CA PRO A 156 -11.30 -5.87 -5.85
C PRO A 156 -11.06 -5.15 -7.18
N ASP A 157 -11.38 -5.82 -8.30
CA ASP A 157 -11.04 -5.33 -9.63
C ASP A 157 -11.55 -3.92 -9.92
N ASP A 158 -12.79 -3.61 -9.56
CA ASP A 158 -13.39 -2.29 -9.76
C ASP A 158 -12.69 -1.18 -8.94
N VAL A 159 -12.33 -1.49 -7.69
CA VAL A 159 -11.53 -0.57 -6.85
C VAL A 159 -10.14 -0.35 -7.46
N TRP A 160 -9.51 -1.41 -7.94
CA TRP A 160 -8.21 -1.33 -8.61
C TRP A 160 -8.29 -0.47 -9.88
N ARG A 161 -9.29 -0.70 -10.75
CA ARG A 161 -9.53 0.08 -11.97
C ARG A 161 -9.77 1.56 -11.64
N TRP A 162 -10.54 1.87 -10.60
CA TRP A 162 -10.76 3.25 -10.15
C TRP A 162 -9.49 3.90 -9.58
N THR A 163 -8.68 3.13 -8.84
CA THR A 163 -7.39 3.59 -8.29
C THR A 163 -6.38 3.88 -9.41
N MET A 164 -6.34 3.03 -10.44
CA MET A 164 -5.58 3.21 -11.68
C MET A 164 -6.04 4.46 -12.44
N ALA A 165 -7.36 4.66 -12.59
CA ALA A 165 -7.93 5.87 -13.20
C ALA A 165 -7.46 7.14 -12.46
N SER A 166 -7.54 7.12 -11.13
CA SER A 166 -7.09 8.23 -10.28
C SER A 166 -5.60 8.51 -10.44
N GLN A 167 -4.76 7.48 -10.54
CA GLN A 167 -3.33 7.67 -10.76
C GLN A 167 -3.03 8.28 -12.14
N TRP A 168 -3.71 7.82 -13.20
CA TRP A 168 -3.61 8.43 -14.54
C TRP A 168 -4.08 9.89 -14.56
N TYR A 169 -5.16 10.20 -13.84
CA TYR A 169 -5.63 11.57 -13.67
C TYR A 169 -4.59 12.45 -12.97
N LEU A 170 -3.97 11.98 -11.88
CA LEU A 170 -2.95 12.73 -11.15
C LEU A 170 -1.74 13.05 -12.04
N ILE A 171 -1.31 12.11 -12.88
CA ILE A 171 -0.26 12.32 -13.87
C ILE A 171 -0.71 13.41 -14.87
N TRP A 172 -1.83 13.20 -15.56
CA TRP A 172 -2.38 14.14 -16.55
C TRP A 172 -2.54 15.57 -16.00
N ALA A 173 -3.05 15.68 -14.78
CA ALA A 173 -3.33 16.96 -14.12
C ALA A 173 -2.06 17.77 -13.82
N ASN A 174 -0.89 17.14 -13.75
CA ASN A 174 0.37 17.80 -13.39
C ASN A 174 1.35 17.94 -14.57
N GLU A 175 1.32 17.08 -15.59
CA GLU A 175 2.30 17.08 -16.70
C GLU A 175 2.51 18.47 -17.34
N ARG A 176 1.42 19.14 -17.76
CA ARG A 176 1.51 20.45 -18.40
C ARG A 176 2.16 21.52 -17.52
N LEU A 177 2.11 21.34 -16.19
CA LEU A 177 2.54 22.36 -15.25
C LEU A 177 4.04 22.56 -15.32
N ILE A 178 4.83 21.54 -15.70
CA ILE A 178 6.29 21.68 -15.93
C ILE A 178 6.55 22.82 -16.92
N GLN A 179 5.92 22.77 -18.09
CA GLN A 179 6.14 23.77 -19.13
C GLN A 179 5.54 25.13 -18.73
N ARG A 180 4.45 25.15 -17.96
CA ARG A 180 3.87 26.40 -17.44
C ARG A 180 4.79 27.09 -16.44
N THR A 181 5.43 26.35 -15.55
CA THR A 181 6.38 26.91 -14.58
C THR A 181 7.63 27.44 -15.26
N VAL A 182 8.14 26.75 -16.28
CA VAL A 182 9.27 27.25 -17.09
C VAL A 182 8.90 28.56 -17.81
N GLN A 183 7.70 28.67 -18.38
CA GLN A 183 7.23 29.92 -19.00
C GLN A 183 7.10 31.08 -18.00
N ALA A 184 6.91 30.79 -16.73
CA ALA A 184 6.84 31.76 -15.65
C ALA A 184 8.21 31.99 -14.98
N GLU A 185 9.29 31.44 -15.53
CA GLU A 185 10.65 31.49 -14.98
C GLU A 185 10.76 30.85 -13.57
N ASP A 186 9.79 30.03 -13.17
CA ASP A 186 9.75 29.28 -11.91
C ASP A 186 10.41 27.90 -12.08
N TYR A 187 11.74 27.89 -12.12
CA TYR A 187 12.51 26.66 -12.28
C TYR A 187 12.41 25.74 -11.05
N LEU A 188 12.26 26.30 -9.85
CA LEU A 188 12.05 25.52 -8.63
C LEU A 188 10.71 24.77 -8.69
N GLY A 189 9.62 25.48 -9.00
CA GLY A 189 8.30 24.89 -9.19
C GLY A 189 8.31 23.80 -10.25
N SER A 190 9.02 24.03 -11.37
CA SER A 190 9.20 23.01 -12.40
C SER A 190 9.87 21.74 -11.87
N GLN A 191 10.94 21.86 -11.07
CA GLN A 191 11.62 20.70 -10.50
C GLN A 191 10.75 19.94 -9.48
N LEU A 192 9.97 20.67 -8.67
CA LEU A 192 9.01 20.06 -7.74
C LEU A 192 7.94 19.24 -8.48
N ILE A 193 7.43 19.75 -9.61
CA ILE A 193 6.46 19.03 -10.43
C ILE A 193 7.10 17.80 -11.10
N VAL A 194 8.32 17.92 -11.63
CA VAL A 194 9.06 16.79 -12.22
C VAL A 194 9.20 15.65 -11.21
N GLN A 195 9.65 15.93 -9.99
CA GLN A 195 9.80 14.91 -8.95
C GLN A 195 8.45 14.30 -8.55
N LYS A 196 7.40 15.12 -8.46
CA LYS A 196 6.03 14.66 -8.20
C LYS A 196 5.52 13.69 -9.28
N ILE A 197 5.82 13.95 -10.55
CA ILE A 197 5.43 13.04 -11.64
C ILE A 197 6.25 11.74 -11.59
N VAL A 198 7.56 11.79 -11.29
CA VAL A 198 8.35 10.58 -11.08
C VAL A 198 7.76 9.72 -9.95
N ARG A 199 7.36 10.35 -8.84
CA ARG A 199 6.63 9.67 -7.74
C ARG A 199 5.35 9.01 -8.26
N TYR A 200 4.53 9.72 -9.04
CA TYR A 200 3.30 9.14 -9.60
C TYR A 200 3.54 7.99 -10.56
N ILE A 201 4.63 8.01 -11.34
CA ILE A 201 5.02 6.93 -12.24
C ILE A 201 5.41 5.68 -11.42
N ILE A 202 6.19 5.84 -10.36
CA ILE A 202 6.58 4.75 -9.47
C ILE A 202 5.33 4.14 -8.82
N GLU A 203 4.44 4.96 -8.28
CA GLU A 203 3.19 4.51 -7.65
C GLU A 203 2.25 3.82 -8.66
N MET A 204 2.19 4.28 -9.91
CA MET A 204 1.47 3.57 -10.98
C MET A 204 2.07 2.17 -11.21
N TRP A 205 3.39 2.01 -11.18
CA TRP A 205 4.02 0.70 -11.36
C TRP A 205 3.66 -0.28 -10.23
N PHE A 206 3.57 0.19 -8.98
CA PHE A 206 3.04 -0.61 -7.87
C PHE A 206 1.62 -1.10 -8.15
N LEU A 207 0.72 -0.21 -8.58
CA LEU A 207 -0.66 -0.55 -8.91
C LEU A 207 -0.74 -1.55 -10.08
N GLN A 208 0.07 -1.37 -11.13
CA GLN A 208 0.11 -2.27 -12.28
C GLN A 208 0.64 -3.67 -11.93
N ASN A 209 1.51 -3.77 -10.92
CA ASN A 209 2.05 -5.06 -10.44
C ASN A 209 1.22 -5.68 -9.31
N LYS A 210 0.07 -5.08 -8.97
CA LYS A 210 -0.78 -5.50 -7.86
C LYS A 210 -0.02 -5.63 -6.54
N GLN A 211 0.80 -4.63 -6.21
CA GLN A 211 1.56 -4.57 -4.96
C GLN A 211 1.25 -3.29 -4.19
N TYR A 212 1.00 -3.43 -2.88
CA TYR A 212 0.81 -2.28 -2.00
C TYR A 212 2.11 -1.51 -1.82
N LYS A 213 2.04 -0.17 -1.86
CA LYS A 213 3.21 0.67 -1.61
C LYS A 213 3.59 0.62 -0.12
N PRO A 214 4.88 0.54 0.21
CA PRO A 214 5.34 0.56 1.60
C PRO A 214 5.34 1.99 2.17
N TYR A 215 5.77 2.12 3.42
CA TYR A 215 6.14 3.41 3.99
C TYR A 215 7.24 4.10 3.15
N ASP A 216 7.20 5.43 3.09
CA ASP A 216 7.98 6.25 2.14
C ASP A 216 9.49 5.98 2.17
N LYS A 217 10.06 5.74 3.36
CA LYS A 217 11.49 5.44 3.50
C LYS A 217 11.93 4.15 2.78
N TRP A 218 11.00 3.24 2.50
CA TRP A 218 11.24 1.98 1.81
C TRP A 218 10.76 1.97 0.35
N LEU A 219 10.12 3.03 -0.13
CA LEU A 219 9.52 3.06 -1.46
C LEU A 219 10.52 2.67 -2.55
N GLY A 220 11.70 3.28 -2.57
CA GLY A 220 12.75 2.94 -3.53
C GLY A 220 13.30 1.52 -3.39
N SER A 221 13.43 1.03 -2.15
CA SER A 221 13.94 -0.32 -1.86
C SER A 221 12.97 -1.43 -2.28
N VAL A 222 11.66 -1.25 -2.04
CA VAL A 222 10.64 -2.19 -2.51
C VAL A 222 10.47 -2.08 -4.01
N PHE A 223 10.41 -0.86 -4.55
CA PHE A 223 10.29 -0.63 -5.99
C PHE A 223 11.40 -1.33 -6.78
N GLY A 224 12.65 -1.27 -6.31
CA GLY A 224 13.78 -1.95 -6.93
C GLY A 224 13.68 -3.48 -6.97
N LYS A 225 12.77 -4.10 -6.20
CA LYS A 225 12.51 -5.54 -6.22
C LYS A 225 11.38 -5.93 -7.18
N ILE A 226 10.60 -4.97 -7.68
CA ILE A 226 9.52 -5.24 -8.64
C ILE A 226 10.11 -5.53 -10.01
N THR A 227 9.68 -6.63 -10.64
CA THR A 227 10.10 -6.99 -12.00
C THR A 227 9.85 -5.82 -12.96
N GLY A 228 10.85 -5.50 -13.78
CA GLY A 228 10.77 -4.42 -14.77
C GLY A 228 10.97 -3.00 -14.22
N SER A 229 11.22 -2.81 -12.92
CA SER A 229 11.44 -1.47 -12.33
C SER A 229 12.77 -0.81 -12.73
N ASN A 230 13.78 -1.58 -13.15
CA ASN A 230 15.11 -1.06 -13.49
C ASN A 230 15.08 0.06 -14.53
N PHE A 231 14.27 -0.10 -15.59
CA PHE A 231 14.08 0.95 -16.60
C PHE A 231 13.65 2.29 -15.99
N PHE A 232 12.65 2.25 -15.10
CA PHE A 232 12.15 3.45 -14.42
C PHE A 232 13.17 4.01 -13.42
N ARG A 233 13.93 3.15 -12.73
CA ARG A 233 14.99 3.58 -11.80
C ARG A 233 16.10 4.32 -12.53
N GLU A 234 16.60 3.77 -13.62
CA GLU A 234 17.62 4.39 -14.47
C GLU A 234 17.14 5.75 -14.98
N LYS A 235 15.94 5.80 -15.56
CA LYS A 235 15.35 7.05 -16.07
C LYS A 235 15.08 8.08 -14.98
N SER A 236 14.69 7.65 -13.78
CA SER A 236 14.51 8.56 -12.63
C SER A 236 15.82 9.25 -12.26
N TRP A 237 16.94 8.51 -12.18
CA TRP A 237 18.25 9.10 -11.92
C TRP A 237 18.68 10.06 -13.02
N GLU A 238 18.46 9.70 -14.30
CA GLU A 238 18.73 10.62 -15.42
C GLU A 238 17.91 11.92 -15.33
N VAL A 239 16.64 11.84 -14.90
CA VAL A 239 15.77 13.01 -14.66
C VAL A 239 16.32 13.88 -13.54
N PHE A 240 16.72 13.29 -12.41
CA PHE A 240 17.20 14.01 -11.24
C PHE A 240 18.57 14.68 -11.45
N SER A 241 19.40 14.12 -12.33
CA SER A 241 20.71 14.67 -12.66
C SER A 241 20.70 15.69 -13.81
N SER A 242 19.53 15.98 -14.39
CA SER A 242 19.39 16.90 -15.53
C SER A 242 18.84 18.25 -15.10
N ASP A 243 19.52 19.33 -15.52
CA ASP A 243 18.97 20.69 -15.44
C ASP A 243 18.19 21.09 -16.71
N ASP A 244 18.40 20.37 -17.81
CA ASP A 244 17.66 20.54 -19.06
C ASP A 244 16.21 20.04 -18.90
N LYS A 245 15.26 20.95 -19.07
CA LYS A 245 13.82 20.72 -18.89
C LYS A 245 13.20 19.93 -20.03
N ASP A 246 13.66 20.15 -21.26
CA ASP A 246 13.16 19.39 -22.41
C ASP A 246 13.62 17.94 -22.32
N LYS A 247 14.88 17.72 -21.91
CA LYS A 247 15.39 16.38 -21.60
C LYS A 247 14.60 15.70 -20.47
N GLN A 248 14.30 16.42 -19.39
CA GLN A 248 13.48 15.87 -18.30
C GLN A 248 12.09 15.46 -18.79
N ILE A 249 11.43 16.30 -19.59
CA ILE A 249 10.11 15.99 -20.19
C ILE A 249 10.21 14.74 -21.08
N GLU A 250 11.23 14.64 -21.93
CA GLU A 250 11.45 13.47 -22.79
C GLU A 250 11.59 12.18 -21.97
N LEU A 251 12.42 12.19 -20.92
CA LEU A 251 12.63 11.04 -20.05
C LEU A 251 11.34 10.63 -19.32
N LEU A 252 10.56 11.60 -18.82
CA LEU A 252 9.23 11.35 -18.25
C LEU A 252 8.30 10.71 -19.27
N GLN A 253 8.29 11.21 -20.51
CA GLN A 253 7.47 10.68 -21.59
C GLN A 253 7.85 9.25 -21.97
N GLN A 254 9.15 8.90 -21.99
CA GLN A 254 9.62 7.52 -22.19
C GLN A 254 9.08 6.58 -21.09
N MET A 255 9.11 7.03 -19.83
CA MET A 255 8.52 6.27 -18.71
C MET A 255 7.00 6.11 -18.85
N LEU A 256 6.29 7.16 -19.23
CA LEU A 256 4.83 7.13 -19.42
C LEU A 256 4.42 6.23 -20.58
N VAL A 257 5.16 6.24 -21.70
CA VAL A 257 4.96 5.29 -22.80
C VAL A 257 5.09 3.85 -22.29
N ARG A 258 6.12 3.55 -21.48
CA ARG A 258 6.30 2.22 -20.90
C ARG A 258 5.14 1.82 -19.96
N LEU A 259 4.64 2.75 -19.16
CA LEU A 259 3.44 2.52 -18.34
C LEU A 259 2.20 2.24 -19.19
N GLY A 260 1.99 3.00 -20.26
CA GLY A 260 0.86 2.81 -21.17
C GLY A 260 0.89 1.47 -21.91
N GLU A 261 2.07 1.05 -22.37
CA GLU A 261 2.25 -0.29 -22.92
C GLU A 261 1.91 -1.39 -21.91
N ASN A 262 2.40 -1.25 -20.67
CA ASN A 262 2.13 -2.24 -19.64
C ASN A 262 0.65 -2.26 -19.25
N HIS A 263 0.01 -1.10 -19.18
CA HIS A 263 -1.44 -0.96 -19.00
C HIS A 263 -2.20 -1.79 -20.03
N ASN A 264 -1.88 -1.66 -21.31
CA ASN A 264 -2.53 -2.45 -22.37
C ASN A 264 -2.29 -3.96 -22.21
N ARG A 265 -1.08 -4.37 -21.76
CA ARG A 265 -0.76 -5.78 -21.50
C ARG A 265 -1.57 -6.38 -20.36
N LEU A 266 -2.02 -5.58 -19.39
CA LEU A 266 -2.87 -6.04 -18.28
C LEU A 266 -4.27 -6.46 -18.75
N GLY A 267 -4.72 -6.01 -19.94
CA GLY A 267 -5.89 -6.55 -20.61
C GLY A 267 -7.25 -6.30 -19.94
N PHE A 268 -7.34 -5.36 -18.99
CA PHE A 268 -8.60 -5.07 -18.26
C PHE A 268 -9.45 -3.96 -18.88
N SER A 269 -8.91 -3.18 -19.84
CA SER A 269 -9.62 -2.08 -20.51
C SER A 269 -9.41 -2.14 -22.02
N MET A 270 -10.06 -1.24 -22.77
CA MET A 270 -9.74 -1.02 -24.18
C MET A 270 -8.26 -0.65 -24.36
N VAL A 271 -7.70 -1.04 -25.50
CA VAL A 271 -6.31 -0.75 -25.86
C VAL A 271 -6.17 0.71 -26.28
N ILE A 272 -5.24 1.42 -25.65
CA ILE A 272 -4.91 2.82 -25.97
C ILE A 272 -3.54 2.88 -26.61
N LYS A 273 -3.40 3.53 -27.77
CA LYS A 273 -2.08 3.77 -28.37
C LYS A 273 -1.30 4.78 -27.49
N PRO A 274 -0.11 4.43 -26.94
CA PRO A 274 0.74 5.40 -26.25
C PRO A 274 1.20 6.49 -27.24
N GLN A 275 0.98 7.76 -26.90
CA GLN A 275 1.40 8.87 -27.76
C GLN A 275 1.56 10.18 -26.98
N ILE A 276 2.38 11.06 -27.54
CA ILE A 276 2.56 12.43 -27.06
C ILE A 276 1.63 13.33 -27.86
N VAL A 277 0.84 14.14 -27.15
CA VAL A 277 -0.19 15.01 -27.70
C VAL A 277 -0.04 16.44 -27.18
N SER A 278 -0.71 17.38 -27.82
CA SER A 278 -0.86 18.73 -27.28
C SER A 278 -1.88 18.75 -26.14
N TYR A 279 -1.65 19.57 -25.12
CA TYR A 279 -2.58 19.68 -24.00
C TYR A 279 -3.88 20.40 -24.41
N GLU A 280 -4.99 19.67 -24.32
CA GLU A 280 -6.34 20.23 -24.45
C GLU A 280 -6.83 20.74 -23.09
N VAL A 281 -7.29 22.00 -23.05
CA VAL A 281 -7.71 22.66 -21.80
C VAL A 281 -9.07 22.15 -21.31
N GLY A 282 -9.89 21.60 -22.21
CA GLY A 282 -11.26 21.16 -21.90
C GLY A 282 -12.30 22.30 -21.87
N ILE A 283 -11.90 23.53 -22.23
CA ILE A 283 -12.79 24.70 -22.32
C ILE A 283 -12.56 25.38 -23.66
N ASN A 284 -13.64 25.73 -24.38
CA ASN A 284 -13.63 26.45 -25.65
C ASN A 284 -12.73 25.82 -26.74
N HIS A 285 -12.55 24.49 -26.73
CA HIS A 285 -11.64 23.77 -27.61
C HIS A 285 -10.19 24.32 -27.60
N ALA A 286 -9.78 24.96 -26.51
CA ALA A 286 -8.45 25.56 -26.42
C ALA A 286 -7.38 24.48 -26.31
N VAL A 287 -6.40 24.55 -27.22
CA VAL A 287 -5.21 23.69 -27.23
C VAL A 287 -3.99 24.53 -26.89
N ARG A 288 -3.14 24.03 -26.00
CA ARG A 288 -1.87 24.65 -25.64
C ARG A 288 -0.72 23.85 -26.24
N PRO A 289 0.39 24.49 -26.64
CA PRO A 289 1.55 23.81 -27.24
C PRO A 289 2.39 23.04 -26.20
N TYR A 290 1.77 22.57 -25.12
CA TYR A 290 2.42 21.74 -24.11
C TYR A 290 2.35 20.29 -24.57
N LYS A 291 3.49 19.60 -24.59
CA LYS A 291 3.61 18.20 -25.00
C LYS A 291 3.40 17.31 -23.77
N ILE A 292 2.30 16.57 -23.76
CA ILE A 292 1.94 15.66 -22.67
C ILE A 292 1.72 14.24 -23.21
N PHE A 293 1.85 13.24 -22.36
CA PHE A 293 1.37 11.89 -22.66
C PHE A 293 -0.16 11.87 -22.66
N ASN A 294 -0.77 10.99 -23.46
CA ASN A 294 -2.22 10.83 -23.52
C ASN A 294 -2.84 10.12 -22.30
N SER A 295 -2.36 10.45 -21.10
CA SER A 295 -2.79 9.94 -19.78
C SER A 295 -4.31 10.02 -19.58
N SER A 296 -4.99 11.04 -20.13
CA SER A 296 -6.45 11.17 -20.05
C SER A 296 -7.18 10.01 -20.73
N ALA A 297 -6.69 9.51 -21.87
CA ALA A 297 -7.30 8.38 -22.56
C ALA A 297 -7.19 7.08 -21.74
N TYR A 298 -6.09 6.89 -21.01
CA TYR A 298 -5.93 5.76 -20.09
C TYR A 298 -6.84 5.91 -18.86
N LYS A 299 -7.01 7.13 -18.34
CA LYS A 299 -7.98 7.42 -17.27
C LYS A 299 -9.40 7.04 -17.71
N ASP A 300 -9.82 7.48 -18.89
CA ASP A 300 -11.15 7.18 -19.43
C ASP A 300 -11.33 5.67 -19.64
N ALA A 301 -10.35 4.99 -20.24
CA ALA A 301 -10.38 3.53 -20.41
C ALA A 301 -10.49 2.76 -19.09
N CYS A 302 -9.79 3.19 -18.03
CA CYS A 302 -9.98 2.64 -16.69
C CYS A 302 -11.41 2.85 -16.21
N THR A 303 -11.93 4.08 -16.28
CA THR A 303 -13.26 4.41 -15.77
C THR A 303 -14.36 3.63 -16.50
N GLU A 304 -14.29 3.55 -17.83
CA GLU A 304 -15.24 2.80 -18.66
C GLU A 304 -15.21 1.29 -18.39
N SER A 305 -14.07 0.76 -17.94
CA SER A 305 -13.93 -0.66 -17.57
C SER A 305 -14.53 -1.01 -16.19
N ILE A 306 -14.98 -0.04 -15.39
CA ILE A 306 -15.58 -0.32 -14.08
C ILE A 306 -17.01 -0.83 -14.26
N GLU A 307 -17.35 -1.93 -13.59
CA GLU A 307 -18.68 -2.56 -13.69
C GLU A 307 -19.71 -1.89 -12.79
N ASP A 308 -19.33 -1.54 -11.55
CA ASP A 308 -20.24 -0.84 -10.64
C ASP A 308 -20.52 0.61 -11.09
N PRO A 309 -21.77 0.99 -11.35
CA PRO A 309 -22.11 2.30 -11.89
C PRO A 309 -21.92 3.45 -10.89
N ASN A 310 -21.87 3.18 -9.59
CA ASN A 310 -21.61 4.20 -8.58
C ASN A 310 -20.13 4.52 -8.52
N LEU A 311 -19.27 3.49 -8.54
CA LEU A 311 -17.84 3.66 -8.58
C LEU A 311 -17.37 4.22 -9.92
N GLN A 312 -17.96 3.81 -11.04
CA GLN A 312 -17.69 4.37 -12.36
C GLN A 312 -17.95 5.89 -12.42
N LYS A 313 -19.00 6.37 -11.75
CA LYS A 313 -19.34 7.81 -11.70
C LYS A 313 -18.57 8.59 -10.64
N LEU A 314 -17.83 7.90 -9.77
CA LEU A 314 -17.08 8.55 -8.71
C LEU A 314 -15.89 9.30 -9.32
N ILE A 315 -15.81 10.60 -9.03
CA ILE A 315 -14.73 11.46 -9.53
C ILE A 315 -13.38 10.90 -9.06
N SER A 316 -12.44 10.74 -9.99
CA SER A 316 -11.11 10.19 -9.75
C SER A 316 -10.23 11.14 -8.92
N VAL A 317 -10.42 11.14 -7.60
CA VAL A 317 -9.63 11.92 -6.63
C VAL A 317 -8.54 11.10 -5.94
N GLY A 318 -8.61 9.77 -6.04
CA GLY A 318 -7.65 8.82 -5.49
C GLY A 318 -7.99 8.29 -4.10
N THR A 319 -7.45 7.13 -3.73
CA THR A 319 -7.63 6.54 -2.38
C THR A 319 -6.91 7.37 -1.31
N VAL A 320 -7.06 7.01 -0.03
CA VAL A 320 -6.37 7.68 1.09
C VAL A 320 -4.89 7.95 0.79
N ASP A 321 -4.18 6.98 0.22
CA ASP A 321 -2.76 7.07 -0.14
C ASP A 321 -2.43 8.08 -1.24
N GLN A 322 -3.34 8.25 -2.20
CA GLN A 322 -3.16 9.16 -3.33
C GLN A 322 -3.54 10.60 -2.94
N MET A 323 -4.47 10.77 -2.00
CA MET A 323 -4.97 12.08 -1.57
C MET A 323 -4.05 12.80 -0.58
N THR A 324 -3.29 12.05 0.23
CA THR A 324 -2.78 12.59 1.51
C THR A 324 -1.28 12.54 1.67
N ASN A 325 -0.54 11.88 0.76
CA ASN A 325 0.91 11.63 0.92
C ASN A 325 1.24 11.12 2.33
N VAL A 326 0.51 10.07 2.71
CA VAL A 326 0.05 9.80 4.07
C VAL A 326 1.07 10.00 5.18
N SER A 327 0.74 10.93 6.09
CA SER A 327 1.44 11.10 7.37
C SER A 327 1.07 10.00 8.35
N ASP A 328 2.05 9.56 9.14
CA ASP A 328 1.86 8.62 10.24
C ASP A 328 0.77 9.08 11.21
N ALA A 329 0.74 10.38 11.54
CA ALA A 329 -0.30 10.97 12.38
C ALA A 329 -1.70 10.86 11.80
N MET A 330 -1.83 10.88 10.47
CA MET A 330 -3.12 10.72 9.82
C MET A 330 -3.63 9.28 9.93
N ILE A 331 -2.75 8.30 9.71
CA ILE A 331 -3.14 6.88 9.68
C ILE A 331 -3.31 6.32 11.10
N ASN A 332 -2.36 6.61 11.99
CA ASN A 332 -2.24 5.93 13.28
C ASN A 332 -2.81 6.72 14.45
N PHE A 333 -2.86 8.05 14.36
CA PHE A 333 -3.18 8.93 15.49
C PHE A 333 -4.39 9.84 15.24
N SER A 334 -5.26 9.49 14.28
CA SER A 334 -6.46 10.28 13.99
C SER A 334 -7.60 9.46 13.40
N ASP A 335 -8.81 10.02 13.42
CA ASP A 335 -10.00 9.42 12.80
C ASP A 335 -10.09 9.66 11.28
N TRP A 336 -9.06 10.21 10.64
CA TRP A 336 -9.11 10.54 9.20
C TRP A 336 -9.45 9.38 8.28
N PRO A 337 -8.93 8.14 8.46
CA PRO A 337 -9.34 7.00 7.64
C PRO A 337 -10.85 6.73 7.74
N LYS A 338 -11.43 6.83 8.94
CA LYS A 338 -12.87 6.69 9.15
C LYS A 338 -13.66 7.82 8.50
N ILE A 339 -13.20 9.07 8.62
CA ILE A 339 -13.83 10.23 7.96
C ILE A 339 -13.83 10.07 6.43
N LEU A 340 -12.72 9.59 5.86
CA LEU A 340 -12.62 9.33 4.43
C LEU A 340 -13.58 8.22 3.99
N ARG A 341 -13.66 7.12 4.76
CA ARG A 341 -14.65 6.05 4.52
C ARG A 341 -16.08 6.60 4.49
N GLU A 342 -16.47 7.36 5.50
CA GLU A 342 -17.82 7.96 5.56
C GLU A 342 -18.07 8.95 4.41
N GLY A 343 -17.03 9.69 4.00
CA GLY A 343 -17.05 10.54 2.81
C GLY A 343 -17.33 9.75 1.53
N TYR A 344 -16.62 8.63 1.32
CA TYR A 344 -16.83 7.75 0.18
C TYR A 344 -18.20 7.06 0.21
N ALA A 345 -18.65 6.58 1.37
CA ALA A 345 -19.99 6.01 1.51
C ALA A 345 -21.09 7.02 1.10
N LYS A 346 -20.92 8.30 1.45
CA LYS A 346 -21.86 9.37 1.08
C LYS A 346 -21.84 9.70 -0.41
N THR A 347 -20.67 9.68 -1.06
CA THR A 347 -20.58 9.96 -2.50
C THR A 347 -21.10 8.79 -3.33
N LEU A 348 -20.79 7.55 -2.93
CA LEU A 348 -21.25 6.31 -3.57
C LEU A 348 -22.76 6.04 -3.37
N SER A 349 -23.37 6.60 -2.32
CA SER A 349 -24.83 6.52 -2.12
C SER A 349 -25.61 7.61 -2.85
N LYS A 350 -25.05 8.82 -3.02
CA LYS A 350 -25.69 9.91 -3.79
C LYS A 350 -25.88 9.57 -5.27
N SER A 351 -25.01 8.73 -5.84
CA SER A 351 -25.19 8.17 -7.19
C SER A 351 -26.39 7.22 -7.30
N ARG A 352 -26.92 6.70 -6.18
CA ARG A 352 -28.14 5.87 -6.16
C ARG A 352 -29.45 6.68 -6.25
N VAL A 353 -29.47 7.92 -5.77
CA VAL A 353 -30.71 8.72 -5.62
C VAL A 353 -31.05 9.54 -6.88
N LYS A 354 -30.14 9.69 -7.85
CA LYS A 354 -30.42 10.40 -9.12
C LYS A 354 -31.20 9.57 -10.16
N LYS A 355 -31.89 8.51 -9.74
CA LYS A 355 -32.81 7.70 -10.58
C LYS A 355 -34.23 7.77 -10.00
N GLU A 356 -34.84 8.94 -10.03
CA GLU A 356 -36.31 9.12 -10.04
C GLU A 356 -36.68 10.26 -10.98
#